data_AF-A0ABD3U430-F1
#
_entry.id   AF-A0ABD3U430-F1
#
_cell.length_a   1.000
_cell.length_b   1.000
_cell.length_c   1.000
_cell.angle_alpha   90.00
_cell.angle_beta   90.00
_cell.angle_gamma   90.00
#
_symmetry.space_group_name_H-M   'P 1'
#
loop_
_entity.id
_entity.type
_entity.pdbx_description
1 polymer ?
#
loop_
_entity_poly.entity_id
_entity_poly.type
_entity_poly.pdbx_seq_one_letter_code
_entity_poly.pdbx_strand_id
1 'polypeptide(L)'
;MESDQRKHTHTNRTRAIKAAKYKHFIGNKTEGQGFADRRKKKIQHEYRKLLTKENKSTDKAALHGDAAVFRKQRGLSAKTGRHKFSKAHEEYERRKQVNLEKKKVALKKKRELAAALDKYKQKKKEKFKKLCKKTYKGQPVMKDRIEHLLEKIQRQVNQT
;
A
#
# COMPACT_ATOMS: atom_id res chain seq x y z
N MET A 1 13.67 -52.21 31.89
CA MET A 1 14.13 -51.47 30.71
C MET A 1 12.90 -51.08 29.90
N GLU A 2 12.19 -50.02 30.29
CA GLU A 2 11.17 -49.43 29.40
C GLU A 2 11.04 -47.95 29.76
N SER A 3 11.35 -47.13 28.78
CA SER A 3 11.71 -45.72 28.91
C SER A 3 10.48 -44.82 28.78
N ASP A 4 10.16 -44.08 29.85
CA ASP A 4 9.21 -42.96 29.85
C ASP A 4 9.67 -41.83 28.93
N GLN A 5 9.03 -41.69 27.77
CA GLN A 5 9.23 -40.55 26.88
C GLN A 5 8.35 -39.37 27.33
N ARG A 6 8.90 -38.48 28.17
CA ARG A 6 8.29 -37.18 28.49
C ARG A 6 8.39 -36.23 27.29
N LYS A 7 7.26 -35.95 26.63
CA LYS A 7 7.14 -34.95 25.56
C LYS A 7 7.46 -33.55 26.09
N HIS A 8 8.64 -33.03 25.75
CA HIS A 8 9.03 -31.65 26.04
C HIS A 8 8.29 -30.70 25.09
N THR A 9 7.33 -29.93 25.60
CA THR A 9 6.74 -28.81 24.87
C THR A 9 7.59 -27.56 25.11
N HIS A 10 8.33 -27.10 24.09
CA HIS A 10 8.99 -25.81 24.15
C HIS A 10 7.93 -24.70 24.11
N THR A 11 7.50 -24.26 25.28
CA THR A 11 6.56 -23.15 25.41
C THR A 11 7.25 -21.85 24.99
N ASN A 12 6.79 -21.26 23.88
CA ASN A 12 7.21 -19.93 23.38
C ASN A 12 6.73 -18.77 24.28
N ARG A 13 6.51 -19.00 25.57
CA ARG A 13 5.96 -18.01 26.51
C ARG A 13 7.01 -17.00 26.96
N THR A 14 8.28 -17.42 27.02
CA THR A 14 9.41 -16.58 27.49
C THR A 14 9.87 -15.55 26.45
N ARG A 15 9.72 -15.82 25.15
CA ARG A 15 10.03 -14.84 24.08
C ARG A 15 9.02 -13.68 24.05
N ALA A 16 7.74 -13.95 24.31
CA ALA A 16 6.70 -12.91 24.34
C ALA A 16 6.89 -11.92 25.50
N ILE A 17 7.31 -12.39 26.67
CA ILE A 17 7.52 -11.55 27.86
C ILE A 17 8.77 -10.67 27.70
N LYS A 18 9.84 -11.15 27.05
CA LYS A 18 11.04 -10.35 26.77
C LYS A 18 10.80 -9.26 25.70
N ALA A 19 9.91 -9.48 24.74
CA ALA A 19 9.59 -8.47 23.71
C ALA A 19 8.80 -7.27 24.24
N ALA A 20 8.04 -7.44 25.34
CA ALA A 20 7.30 -6.35 25.98
C ALA A 20 8.21 -5.39 26.77
N LYS A 21 9.38 -5.85 27.24
CA LYS A 21 10.29 -5.06 28.10
C LYS A 21 11.04 -3.95 27.34
N TYR A 22 11.04 -3.96 26.00
CA TYR A 22 11.84 -3.03 25.18
C TYR A 22 11.03 -2.16 24.20
N LYS A 23 9.69 -2.13 24.27
CA LYS A 23 8.94 -1.05 23.59
C LYS A 23 8.91 0.18 24.50
N HIS A 24 9.96 0.99 24.43
CA HIS A 24 9.92 2.36 24.91
C HIS A 24 8.80 3.10 24.18
N PHE A 25 7.65 3.22 24.82
CA PHE A 25 6.55 4.03 24.32
C PHE A 25 6.98 5.49 24.44
N ILE A 26 7.24 6.14 23.30
CA ILE A 26 7.57 7.58 23.28
C ILE A 26 6.25 8.36 23.33
N GLY A 27 5.79 8.64 24.55
CA GLY A 27 4.59 9.44 24.84
C GLY A 27 3.91 9.03 26.15
N ASN A 28 2.99 9.85 26.66
CA ASN A 28 2.07 9.45 27.74
C ASN A 28 0.80 8.83 27.13
N LYS A 29 0.16 7.88 27.82
CA LYS A 29 -1.08 7.20 27.34
C LYS A 29 -2.34 8.04 27.57
N THR A 30 -2.31 8.95 28.54
CA THR A 30 -3.48 9.76 28.95
C THR A 30 -3.74 10.93 28.00
N GLU A 31 -2.70 11.43 27.34
CA GLU A 31 -2.75 12.53 26.41
C GLU A 31 -2.00 12.09 25.16
N GLY A 32 -2.62 12.04 23.99
CA GLY A 32 -2.03 11.54 22.74
C GLY A 32 -0.85 12.35 22.17
N GLN A 33 0.08 12.81 23.01
CA GLN A 33 1.04 13.89 22.79
C GLN A 33 2.33 13.51 22.09
N GLY A 34 2.77 12.23 22.11
CA GLY A 34 3.97 11.83 21.37
C GLY A 34 3.84 12.06 19.85
N PHE A 35 2.62 11.93 19.31
CA PHE A 35 2.32 12.21 17.90
C PHE A 35 1.89 13.65 17.65
N ALA A 36 1.23 14.30 18.60
CA ALA A 36 0.82 15.70 18.48
C ALA A 36 2.04 16.63 18.42
N ASP A 37 3.04 16.42 19.27
CA ASP A 37 4.26 17.23 19.28
C ASP A 37 5.12 17.00 18.04
N ARG A 38 5.19 15.75 17.55
CA ARG A 38 5.87 15.44 16.29
C ARG A 38 5.18 16.09 15.10
N ARG A 39 3.85 16.11 15.06
CA ARG A 39 3.08 16.82 14.02
C ARG A 39 3.30 18.33 14.12
N LYS A 40 3.23 18.91 15.32
CA LYS A 40 3.49 20.34 15.57
C LYS A 40 4.89 20.74 15.12
N LYS A 41 5.93 19.98 15.49
CA LYS A 41 7.31 20.17 15.03
C LYS A 41 7.45 20.04 13.51
N LYS A 42 6.73 19.10 12.90
CA LYS A 42 6.75 18.92 11.45
C LYS A 42 6.11 20.11 10.71
N ILE A 43 4.96 20.60 11.18
CA ILE A 43 4.30 21.80 10.64
C ILE A 43 5.22 23.02 10.76
N GLN A 44 5.87 23.22 11.91
CA GLN A 44 6.84 24.31 12.11
C GLN A 44 8.04 24.21 11.16
N HIS A 45 8.56 23.00 10.94
CA HIS A 45 9.67 22.76 10.01
C HIS A 45 9.25 23.05 8.56
N GLU A 46 8.06 22.60 8.14
CA GLU A 46 7.53 22.88 6.80
C GLU A 46 7.33 24.37 6.56
N TYR A 47 6.83 25.11 7.55
CA TYR A 47 6.72 26.57 7.50
C TYR A 47 8.09 27.26 7.33
N ARG A 48 9.08 26.93 8.17
CA ARG A 48 10.45 27.48 8.06
C ARG A 48 11.11 27.15 6.72
N LYS A 49 10.80 25.98 6.15
CA LYS A 49 11.28 25.56 4.84
C LYS A 49 10.70 26.42 3.69
N LEU A 50 9.44 26.85 3.79
CA LEU A 50 8.85 27.76 2.82
C LEU A 50 9.48 29.16 2.91
N LEU A 51 9.61 29.71 4.12
CA LEU A 51 10.27 31.01 4.34
C LEU A 51 11.71 31.04 3.79
N THR A 52 12.50 30.00 4.04
CA THR A 52 13.87 29.91 3.51
C THR A 52 13.92 29.75 1.99
N LYS A 53 12.86 29.23 1.36
CA LYS A 53 12.79 29.08 -0.10
C LYS A 53 12.37 30.39 -0.77
N GLU A 54 11.44 31.12 -0.17
CA GLU A 54 11.03 32.46 -0.59
C GLU A 54 12.20 33.44 -0.47
N ASN A 55 12.89 33.49 0.68
CA ASN A 55 14.07 34.35 0.86
C ASN A 55 15.22 33.98 -0.10
N LYS A 56 15.45 32.68 -0.35
CA LYS A 56 16.45 32.29 -1.36
C LYS A 56 16.05 32.70 -2.77
N SER A 57 14.75 32.74 -3.10
CA SER A 57 14.28 33.18 -4.41
C SER A 57 14.40 34.69 -4.58
N THR A 58 14.17 35.47 -3.51
CA THR A 58 14.39 36.92 -3.51
C THR A 58 15.87 37.26 -3.59
N ASP A 59 16.73 36.55 -2.87
CA ASP A 59 18.19 36.73 -2.94
C ASP A 59 18.73 36.34 -4.33
N LYS A 60 18.19 35.28 -4.94
CA LYS A 60 18.52 34.87 -6.31
C LYS A 60 18.06 35.89 -7.35
N ALA A 61 16.91 36.55 -7.14
CA ALA A 61 16.41 37.60 -8.01
C ALA A 61 17.26 38.88 -7.87
N ALA A 62 17.64 39.26 -6.65
CA ALA A 62 18.51 40.40 -6.37
C ALA A 62 19.93 40.21 -6.94
N LEU A 63 20.48 38.99 -6.90
CA LEU A 63 21.79 38.67 -7.48
C LEU A 63 21.79 38.51 -9.01
N HIS A 64 20.62 38.56 -9.67
CA HIS A 64 20.50 38.41 -11.12
C HIS A 64 20.31 39.75 -11.87
N GLY A 65 20.26 40.87 -11.15
CA GLY A 65 20.10 42.22 -11.73
C GLY A 65 21.28 42.69 -12.58
N ASP A 66 22.52 42.45 -12.14
CA ASP A 66 23.71 43.10 -12.75
C ASP A 66 24.81 42.14 -13.23
N ALA A 67 24.55 40.82 -13.28
CA ALA A 67 25.52 39.79 -13.66
C ALA A 67 25.29 39.17 -15.06
N ALA A 68 24.51 39.86 -15.92
CA ALA A 68 24.19 39.41 -17.27
C ALA A 68 25.25 39.81 -18.31
N VAL A 69 26.05 40.86 -18.07
CA VAL A 69 26.92 41.43 -19.11
C VAL A 69 28.34 40.85 -19.11
N PHE A 70 28.88 40.45 -17.95
CA PHE A 70 30.27 39.95 -17.86
C PHE A 70 30.44 38.46 -18.22
N ARG A 71 29.36 37.73 -18.49
CA ARG A 71 29.40 36.26 -18.67
C ARG A 71 29.54 35.79 -20.12
N LYS A 72 29.74 36.71 -21.07
CA LYS A 72 29.81 36.38 -22.51
C LYS A 72 31.25 36.17 -23.03
N GLN A 73 32.27 36.40 -22.22
CA GLN A 73 33.69 36.21 -22.58
C GLN A 73 34.40 35.24 -21.63
N ARG A 74 33.87 34.03 -21.47
CA ARG A 74 34.70 32.87 -21.13
C ARG A 74 34.20 31.71 -21.97
N GLY A 75 34.98 31.35 -22.98
CA GLY A 75 34.74 30.18 -23.79
C GLY A 75 34.47 28.98 -22.88
N LEU A 76 33.22 28.52 -22.88
CA LEU A 76 32.92 27.19 -22.40
C LEU A 76 33.46 26.24 -23.46
N SER A 77 34.76 25.92 -23.40
CA SER A 77 35.23 24.65 -23.96
C SER A 77 34.38 23.60 -23.26
N ALA A 78 33.35 23.10 -23.93
CA ALA A 78 32.51 22.04 -23.42
C ALA A 78 33.47 20.87 -23.17
N LYS A 79 33.89 20.70 -21.92
CA LYS A 79 34.45 19.44 -21.46
C LYS A 79 33.33 18.43 -21.67
N THR A 80 33.33 17.77 -22.82
CA THR A 80 32.46 16.65 -23.21
C THR A 80 32.83 15.40 -22.41
N GLY A 81 33.13 15.57 -21.13
CA GLY A 81 33.31 14.49 -20.18
C GLY A 81 31.95 14.18 -19.56
N ARG A 82 31.39 13.02 -19.90
CA ARG A 82 30.19 12.44 -19.28
C ARG A 82 30.23 12.67 -17.77
N HIS A 83 29.30 13.47 -17.23
CA HIS A 83 29.27 13.84 -15.81
C HIS A 83 29.30 12.58 -14.95
N LYS A 84 30.10 12.54 -13.86
CA LYS A 84 30.28 11.34 -13.00
C LYS A 84 28.95 10.73 -12.54
N PHE A 85 27.90 11.55 -12.46
CA PHE A 85 26.55 11.17 -12.02
C PHE A 85 25.52 10.99 -13.17
N SER A 86 25.88 11.10 -14.45
CA SER A 86 24.90 10.96 -15.57
C SER A 86 24.29 9.56 -15.60
N LYS A 87 25.11 8.51 -15.40
CA LYS A 87 24.64 7.12 -15.35
C LYS A 87 23.64 6.89 -14.19
N ALA A 88 23.89 7.52 -13.04
CA ALA A 88 23.02 7.41 -11.87
C ALA A 88 21.65 8.08 -12.11
N HIS A 89 21.62 9.21 -12.83
CA HIS A 89 20.37 9.89 -13.18
C HIS A 89 19.53 9.06 -14.17
N GLU A 90 20.16 8.52 -15.22
CA GLU A 90 19.50 7.64 -16.18
C GLU A 90 18.91 6.38 -15.52
N GLU A 91 19.66 5.77 -14.60
CA GLU A 91 19.18 4.60 -13.86
C GLU A 91 17.99 4.93 -12.95
N TYR A 92 18.01 6.09 -12.30
CA TYR A 92 16.90 6.55 -11.48
C TYR A 92 15.62 6.71 -12.31
N GLU A 93 15.69 7.37 -13.47
CA GLU A 93 14.51 7.52 -14.33
C GLU A 93 14.00 6.17 -14.84
N ARG A 94 14.89 5.22 -15.18
CA ARG A 94 14.47 3.83 -15.51
C ARG A 94 13.77 3.15 -14.34
N ARG A 95 14.34 3.20 -13.13
CA ARG A 95 13.74 2.62 -11.92
C ARG A 95 12.37 3.25 -11.61
N LYS A 96 12.22 4.55 -11.82
CA LYS A 96 10.97 5.30 -11.65
C LYS A 96 9.90 4.82 -12.64
N GLN A 97 10.25 4.63 -13.91
CA GLN A 97 9.34 4.07 -14.93
C GLN A 97 8.91 2.65 -14.57
N VAL A 98 9.84 1.77 -14.24
CA VAL A 98 9.54 0.39 -13.81
C VAL A 98 8.62 0.37 -12.60
N ASN A 99 8.87 1.22 -11.60
CA ASN A 99 8.01 1.33 -10.42
C ASN A 99 6.61 1.84 -10.77
N LEU A 100 6.49 2.77 -11.72
CA LEU A 100 5.20 3.25 -12.21
C LEU A 100 4.42 2.13 -12.89
N GLU A 101 5.07 1.35 -13.76
CA GLU A 101 4.43 0.21 -14.43
C GLU A 101 4.02 -0.89 -13.45
N LYS A 102 4.88 -1.23 -12.48
CA LYS A 102 4.54 -2.16 -11.39
C LYS A 102 3.31 -1.70 -10.61
N LYS A 103 3.21 -0.39 -10.30
CA LYS A 103 2.03 0.18 -9.63
C LYS A 103 0.77 0.07 -10.49
N LYS A 104 0.86 0.34 -11.80
CA LYS A 104 -0.28 0.19 -12.73
C LYS A 104 -0.76 -1.26 -12.80
N VAL A 105 0.16 -2.22 -12.91
CA VAL A 105 -0.18 -3.66 -12.93
C VAL A 105 -0.83 -4.09 -11.62
N ALA A 106 -0.28 -3.68 -10.47
CA ALA A 106 -0.86 -3.99 -9.17
C ALA A 106 -2.28 -3.41 -9.03
N LEU A 107 -2.51 -2.19 -9.52
CA LEU A 107 -3.83 -1.57 -9.52
C LEU A 107 -4.83 -2.34 -10.39
N LYS A 108 -4.42 -2.79 -11.58
CA LYS A 108 -5.25 -3.64 -12.45
C LYS A 108 -5.64 -4.94 -11.76
N LYS A 109 -4.65 -5.68 -11.22
CA LYS A 109 -4.90 -6.92 -10.46
C LYS A 109 -5.86 -6.70 -9.27
N LYS A 110 -5.71 -5.60 -8.54
CA LYS A 110 -6.62 -5.25 -7.42
C LYS A 110 -8.05 -5.01 -7.90
N ARG A 111 -8.22 -4.32 -9.04
CA ARG A 111 -9.55 -4.09 -9.65
C ARG A 111 -10.19 -5.39 -10.12
N GLU A 112 -9.42 -6.26 -10.78
CA GLU A 112 -9.88 -7.57 -11.23
C GLU A 112 -10.35 -8.45 -10.06
N LEU A 113 -9.56 -8.51 -8.98
CA LEU A 113 -9.94 -9.23 -7.76
C LEU A 113 -11.22 -8.66 -7.13
N ALA A 114 -11.33 -7.34 -7.04
CA ALA A 114 -12.54 -6.70 -6.52
C ALA A 114 -13.78 -7.04 -7.36
N ALA A 115 -13.67 -6.95 -8.69
CA ALA A 115 -14.75 -7.28 -9.61
C ALA A 115 -15.17 -8.75 -9.51
N ALA A 116 -14.20 -9.67 -9.37
CA ALA A 116 -14.47 -11.10 -9.17
C ALA A 116 -15.21 -11.37 -7.86
N LEU A 117 -14.79 -10.71 -6.76
CA LEU A 117 -15.46 -10.81 -5.47
C LEU A 117 -16.89 -10.27 -5.52
N ASP A 118 -17.11 -9.14 -6.19
CA ASP A 118 -18.44 -8.55 -6.30
C ASP A 118 -19.37 -9.45 -7.15
N LYS A 119 -18.86 -10.02 -8.24
CA LYS A 119 -19.60 -11.01 -9.04
C LYS A 119 -19.96 -12.25 -8.21
N TYR A 120 -19.05 -12.76 -7.38
CA TYR A 120 -19.34 -13.86 -6.46
C TYR A 120 -20.43 -13.49 -5.44
N LYS A 121 -20.33 -12.30 -4.83
CA LYS A 121 -21.33 -11.81 -3.87
C LYS A 121 -22.70 -11.64 -4.51
N GLN A 122 -22.76 -11.09 -5.74
CA GLN A 122 -24.00 -10.95 -6.51
C GLN A 122 -24.64 -12.31 -6.76
N LYS A 123 -23.89 -13.26 -7.33
CA LYS A 123 -24.37 -14.63 -7.56
C LYS A 123 -24.86 -15.30 -6.27
N LYS A 124 -24.12 -15.12 -5.16
CA LYS A 124 -24.51 -15.65 -3.85
C LYS A 124 -25.84 -15.06 -3.36
N LYS A 125 -26.02 -13.74 -3.50
CA LYS A 125 -27.27 -13.03 -3.13
C LYS A 125 -28.45 -13.47 -3.99
N GLU A 126 -28.27 -13.54 -5.31
CA GLU A 126 -29.31 -13.98 -6.25
C GLU A 126 -29.75 -15.41 -5.96
N LYS A 127 -28.80 -16.31 -5.78
CA LYS A 127 -29.06 -17.70 -5.41
C LYS A 127 -29.81 -17.81 -4.09
N PHE A 128 -29.38 -17.06 -3.07
CA PHE A 128 -30.08 -17.00 -1.79
C PHE A 128 -31.52 -16.51 -1.96
N LYS A 129 -31.72 -15.40 -2.69
CA LYS A 129 -33.04 -14.82 -2.97
C LYS A 129 -33.98 -15.81 -3.66
N LYS A 130 -33.47 -16.65 -4.58
CA LYS A 130 -34.25 -17.71 -5.22
C LYS A 130 -34.60 -18.84 -4.24
N LEU A 131 -33.62 -19.35 -3.50
CA LEU A 131 -33.79 -20.51 -2.61
C LEU A 131 -34.57 -20.22 -1.32
N CYS A 132 -34.58 -18.96 -0.86
CA CYS A 132 -35.31 -18.56 0.33
C CYS A 132 -36.80 -18.29 0.08
N LYS A 133 -37.26 -18.36 -1.18
CA LYS A 133 -38.68 -18.18 -1.50
C LYS A 133 -39.53 -19.25 -0.85
N LYS A 134 -40.68 -18.81 -0.35
CA LYS A 134 -41.68 -19.64 0.31
C LYS A 134 -43.07 -19.34 -0.26
N THR A 135 -43.94 -20.34 -0.22
CA THR A 135 -45.37 -20.17 -0.53
C THR A 135 -46.03 -19.37 0.59
N TYR A 136 -47.28 -18.94 0.37
CA TYR A 136 -48.08 -18.26 1.40
C TYR A 136 -48.17 -19.06 2.71
N LYS A 137 -48.16 -20.41 2.62
CA LYS A 137 -48.16 -21.33 3.77
C LYS A 137 -46.77 -21.58 4.36
N GLY A 138 -45.73 -20.83 3.95
CA GLY A 138 -44.37 -20.94 4.46
C GLY A 138 -43.54 -22.12 3.93
N GLN A 139 -44.11 -22.96 3.05
CA GLN A 139 -43.40 -24.08 2.44
C GLN A 139 -42.38 -23.56 1.44
N PRO A 140 -41.21 -24.20 1.30
CA PRO A 140 -40.25 -23.81 0.28
C PRO A 140 -40.81 -24.00 -1.13
N VAL A 141 -40.49 -23.08 -2.04
CA VAL A 141 -40.82 -23.23 -3.46
C VAL A 141 -39.95 -24.34 -4.04
N MET A 142 -40.56 -25.49 -4.37
CA MET A 142 -39.83 -26.68 -4.80
C MET A 142 -39.16 -26.52 -6.17
N LYS A 143 -39.76 -25.78 -7.09
CA LYS A 143 -39.19 -25.49 -8.43
C LYS A 143 -37.76 -24.94 -8.32
N ASP A 144 -37.58 -23.86 -7.58
CA ASP A 144 -36.26 -23.21 -7.42
C ASP A 144 -35.23 -24.13 -6.73
N ARG A 145 -35.69 -25.02 -5.83
CA ARG A 145 -34.81 -25.99 -5.14
C ARG A 145 -34.37 -27.13 -6.05
N ILE A 146 -35.29 -27.65 -6.86
CA ILE A 146 -35.03 -28.72 -7.82
C ILE A 146 -34.08 -28.22 -8.91
N GLU A 147 -34.30 -27.03 -9.47
CA GLU A 147 -33.40 -26.42 -10.46
C GLU A 147 -31.96 -26.29 -9.92
N HIS A 148 -31.81 -25.82 -8.68
CA HIS A 148 -30.49 -25.71 -8.04
C HIS A 148 -29.84 -27.08 -7.77
N LEU A 149 -30.62 -28.11 -7.46
CA LEU A 149 -30.11 -29.47 -7.31
C LEU A 149 -29.67 -30.06 -8.66
N LEU A 150 -30.47 -29.88 -9.71
CA LEU A 150 -30.13 -30.30 -11.07
C LEU A 150 -28.82 -29.65 -11.53
N GLU A 151 -28.66 -28.34 -11.29
CA GLU A 151 -27.43 -27.62 -11.63
C GLU A 151 -26.21 -28.20 -10.91
N LYS A 152 -26.35 -28.65 -9.65
CA LYS A 152 -25.26 -29.32 -8.92
C LYS A 152 -24.90 -30.67 -9.55
N ILE A 153 -25.89 -31.49 -9.90
CA ILE A 153 -25.68 -32.81 -10.50
C ILE A 153 -24.98 -32.65 -11.85
N GLN A 154 -25.47 -31.77 -12.72
CA GLN A 154 -24.84 -31.50 -14.02
C GLN A 154 -23.39 -31.03 -13.89
N ARG A 155 -23.10 -30.17 -12.90
CA ARG A 155 -21.71 -29.74 -12.64
C ARG A 155 -20.82 -30.89 -12.19
N GLN A 156 -21.33 -31.82 -11.39
CA GLN A 156 -20.57 -33.01 -10.98
C GLN A 156 -20.30 -33.93 -12.17
N VAL A 157 -21.32 -34.18 -13.01
CA VAL A 157 -21.21 -35.01 -14.21
C VAL A 157 -20.26 -34.38 -15.25
N ASN A 158 -20.24 -33.06 -15.39
CA ASN A 158 -19.33 -32.39 -16.32
C ASN A 158 -17.88 -32.26 -15.79
N GLN A 159 -17.65 -32.61 -14.52
CA GLN A 159 -16.33 -32.59 -13.89
C GLN A 159 -15.63 -33.95 -13.94
N THR A 160 -16.38 -35.02 -14.17
CA THR A 160 -15.89 -36.39 -14.46
C THR A 160 -15.66 -36.55 -15.95
#